data_AF-A0A560P4A5-F1
#
_entry.id   AF-A0A560P4A5-F1
#
_cell.length_a   1.000
_cell.length_b   1.000
_cell.length_c   1.000
_cell.angle_alpha   90.00
_cell.angle_beta   90.00
_cell.angle_gamma   90.00
#
_symmetry.space_group_name_H-M   'P 1'
#
loop_
_entity.id
_entity.type
_entity.pdbx_description
1 polymer ?
#
loop_
_entity_poly.entity_id
_entity_poly.type
_entity_poly.pdbx_seq_one_letter_code
_entity_poly.pdbx_strand_id
1 'polypeptide(L)'
;MNKGNGFIRATTVAVVIIGAAWQPGNNAWGATQLSQHRKEEPWYEAWLQVTADPSVDIRKTQPLLRWRTDLDTLYRGDTTNQGLEAFRDGLLPKSVAFPEATWMYDWFKHGAGAQRSVYSSTTRSQRIAQSFANEWVFEFKAPHGIDQQESGGPIIGEEEISYPGGVKGQFIKQACKKTDLTDCVANLGYHEPSGHETMLEVAATPIDWSKITPPEGLAWVTNKESLWAVGSLRINPVQGADALTSGLRARNSQPPVLRWASSPESPSVQSVIVAFRDYSDAKIWAVTEAANGGWVYEVRPNSVAVDLSGEHSGNRPGAFAFIGGIKGGLLMNARRFEKGVTEPVECIGIEKEACRLENRHQ
;
A
#
# COMPACT_ATOMS: atom_id res chain seq x y z
N MET A 1 -67.86 -16.85 -26.82
CA MET A 1 -67.27 -16.32 -28.07
C MET A 1 -66.34 -15.18 -27.66
N ASN A 2 -65.14 -14.98 -28.18
CA ASN A 2 -64.56 -15.43 -29.46
C ASN A 2 -63.07 -15.84 -29.30
N LYS A 3 -62.48 -16.56 -30.27
CA LYS A 3 -61.06 -16.99 -30.25
C LYS A 3 -60.13 -15.93 -30.84
N GLY A 4 -58.86 -15.93 -30.43
CA GLY A 4 -57.76 -15.21 -31.08
C GLY A 4 -56.44 -15.97 -30.93
N ASN A 5 -55.91 -16.53 -32.01
CA ASN A 5 -54.66 -17.31 -32.03
C ASN A 5 -53.43 -16.40 -32.17
N GLY A 6 -52.30 -16.84 -31.60
CA GLY A 6 -50.96 -16.32 -31.90
C GLY A 6 -49.90 -17.39 -31.70
N PHE A 7 -49.48 -18.07 -32.77
CA PHE A 7 -48.32 -18.97 -32.79
C PHE A 7 -47.10 -18.22 -33.32
N ILE A 8 -45.88 -18.56 -32.87
CA ILE A 8 -44.71 -18.85 -33.74
C ILE A 8 -43.61 -19.61 -32.96
N ARG A 9 -43.41 -20.85 -33.40
CA ARG A 9 -42.20 -21.71 -33.43
C ARG A 9 -41.10 -21.55 -32.37
N ALA A 10 -40.95 -22.60 -31.57
CA ALA A 10 -39.65 -23.03 -31.01
C ALA A 10 -38.91 -23.94 -32.01
N THR A 11 -37.58 -24.01 -31.92
CA THR A 11 -36.74 -24.97 -32.66
C THR A 11 -35.82 -25.69 -31.69
N THR A 12 -35.86 -27.01 -31.69
CA THR A 12 -35.09 -27.86 -30.77
C THR A 12 -33.94 -28.54 -31.53
N VAL A 13 -32.76 -28.64 -30.93
CA VAL A 13 -31.71 -29.56 -31.36
C VAL A 13 -31.22 -30.33 -30.13
N ALA A 14 -31.27 -31.65 -30.20
CA ALA A 14 -30.77 -32.55 -29.15
C ALA A 14 -29.42 -33.14 -29.57
N VAL A 15 -28.53 -33.38 -28.60
CA VAL A 15 -27.33 -34.20 -28.78
C VAL A 15 -27.23 -35.20 -27.62
N VAL A 16 -26.82 -36.42 -27.96
CA VAL A 16 -26.89 -37.63 -27.13
C VAL A 16 -25.69 -37.73 -26.19
N ILE A 17 -25.90 -38.28 -24.98
CA ILE A 17 -24.86 -38.61 -24.00
C ILE A 17 -24.54 -40.12 -24.06
N ILE A 18 -23.26 -40.45 -24.25
CA ILE A 18 -22.61 -41.72 -23.89
C ILE A 18 -21.16 -41.33 -23.51
N GLY A 19 -20.54 -41.73 -22.39
CA GLY A 19 -20.99 -42.54 -21.27
C GLY A 19 -19.86 -43.48 -20.78
N ALA A 20 -19.11 -43.08 -19.76
CA ALA A 20 -18.25 -43.96 -18.94
C ALA A 20 -17.77 -43.21 -17.68
N ALA A 21 -17.85 -43.84 -16.51
CA ALA A 21 -17.50 -43.24 -15.22
C ALA A 21 -16.14 -43.75 -14.70
N TRP A 22 -15.34 -42.86 -14.11
CA TRP A 22 -14.22 -43.19 -13.20
C TRP A 22 -14.17 -42.14 -12.08
N GLN A 23 -14.09 -42.57 -10.83
CA GLN A 23 -14.01 -41.68 -9.67
C GLN A 23 -12.58 -41.11 -9.49
N PRO A 24 -12.42 -39.88 -8.97
CA PRO A 24 -11.10 -39.28 -8.78
C PRO A 24 -10.43 -39.74 -7.48
N GLY A 25 -9.17 -40.14 -7.56
CA GLY A 25 -8.24 -40.21 -6.43
C GLY A 25 -7.49 -38.89 -6.26
N ASN A 26 -7.20 -38.51 -5.01
CA ASN A 26 -6.63 -37.20 -4.69
C ASN A 26 -5.18 -36.98 -5.20
N ASN A 27 -4.89 -35.71 -5.52
CA ASN A 27 -3.55 -35.11 -5.58
C ASN A 27 -2.55 -35.64 -6.64
N ALA A 28 -2.71 -35.21 -7.90
CA ALA A 28 -1.67 -34.52 -8.69
C ALA A 28 -2.11 -34.28 -10.15
N TRP A 29 -2.12 -33.03 -10.60
CA TRP A 29 -2.19 -32.67 -12.03
C TRP A 29 -1.31 -31.42 -12.23
N GLY A 30 -0.33 -31.51 -13.12
CA GLY A 30 0.71 -30.51 -13.41
C GLY A 30 0.95 -30.36 -14.92
N ALA A 31 1.70 -29.33 -15.30
CA ALA A 31 1.67 -28.67 -16.61
C ALA A 31 1.58 -29.54 -17.90
N THR A 32 0.42 -29.53 -18.60
CA THR A 32 0.22 -30.17 -19.93
C THR A 32 -0.67 -29.37 -20.92
N GLN A 33 -0.22 -29.22 -22.19
CA GLN A 33 -1.06 -29.12 -23.43
C GLN A 33 -1.05 -27.85 -24.34
N LEU A 34 -0.05 -26.95 -24.34
CA LEU A 34 -0.07 -25.53 -24.83
C LEU A 34 -1.28 -25.03 -25.65
N SER A 35 -2.30 -24.38 -25.04
CA SER A 35 -3.23 -24.93 -24.02
C SER A 35 -2.64 -25.61 -22.75
N GLN A 36 -1.54 -25.08 -22.20
CA GLN A 36 -0.71 -25.75 -21.20
C GLN A 36 -1.09 -25.14 -19.87
N HIS A 37 -2.01 -25.80 -19.17
CA HIS A 37 -2.21 -25.64 -17.73
C HIS A 37 -1.98 -24.22 -17.15
N ARG A 38 -3.08 -23.55 -16.83
CA ARG A 38 -3.20 -23.08 -15.46
C ARG A 38 -4.52 -23.62 -14.91
N LYS A 39 -4.41 -24.52 -13.93
CA LYS A 39 -5.55 -24.87 -13.08
C LYS A 39 -6.03 -23.59 -12.41
N GLU A 40 -7.33 -23.42 -12.33
CA GLU A 40 -7.91 -22.38 -11.49
C GLU A 40 -7.76 -22.77 -10.01
N GLU A 41 -7.64 -21.77 -9.14
CA GLU A 41 -7.25 -21.97 -7.75
C GLU A 41 -8.49 -22.25 -6.86
N PRO A 42 -8.41 -23.14 -5.85
CA PRO A 42 -9.58 -23.59 -5.08
C PRO A 42 -10.41 -22.49 -4.40
N TRP A 43 -9.83 -21.32 -4.13
CA TRP A 43 -10.54 -20.19 -3.54
C TRP A 43 -11.45 -19.45 -4.54
N TYR A 44 -11.13 -19.49 -5.84
CA TYR A 44 -11.92 -18.86 -6.89
C TYR A 44 -13.20 -19.67 -7.14
N GLU A 45 -13.07 -21.00 -7.16
CA GLU A 45 -14.20 -21.94 -7.16
C GLU A 45 -15.08 -21.77 -5.91
N ALA A 46 -14.48 -21.60 -4.72
CA ALA A 46 -15.24 -21.35 -3.49
C ALA A 46 -16.01 -20.01 -3.53
N TRP A 47 -15.44 -18.96 -4.14
CA TRP A 47 -16.14 -17.68 -4.32
C TRP A 47 -17.34 -17.78 -5.28
N LEU A 48 -17.20 -18.54 -6.37
CA LEU A 48 -18.29 -18.79 -7.33
C LEU A 48 -19.50 -19.50 -6.71
N GLN A 49 -19.33 -20.23 -5.59
CA GLN A 49 -20.41 -20.92 -4.88
C GLN A 49 -21.22 -20.01 -3.91
N VAL A 50 -20.76 -18.78 -3.65
CA VAL A 50 -21.44 -17.83 -2.72
C VAL A 50 -21.69 -16.44 -3.31
N THR A 51 -21.15 -16.12 -4.49
CA THR A 51 -21.38 -14.81 -5.12
C THR A 51 -22.78 -14.69 -5.74
N ALA A 52 -23.48 -13.60 -5.46
CA ALA A 52 -24.79 -13.30 -6.05
C ALA A 52 -24.71 -12.74 -7.48
N ASP A 53 -23.53 -12.25 -7.90
CA ASP A 53 -23.23 -11.89 -9.28
C ASP A 53 -21.78 -12.32 -9.62
N PRO A 54 -21.59 -13.38 -10.43
CA PRO A 54 -20.26 -13.87 -10.79
C PRO A 54 -19.56 -13.06 -11.89
N SER A 55 -20.15 -11.96 -12.40
CA SER A 55 -19.49 -11.08 -13.38
C SER A 55 -18.43 -10.15 -12.76
N VAL A 56 -18.37 -10.08 -11.42
CA VAL A 56 -17.40 -9.25 -10.69
C VAL A 56 -16.01 -9.90 -10.71
N ASP A 57 -15.02 -9.20 -11.27
CA ASP A 57 -13.62 -9.65 -11.25
C ASP A 57 -12.98 -9.41 -9.88
N ILE A 58 -13.20 -10.36 -8.95
CA ILE A 58 -12.74 -10.33 -7.55
C ILE A 58 -11.21 -10.19 -7.40
N ARG A 59 -10.42 -10.40 -8.47
CA ARG A 59 -8.95 -10.25 -8.45
C ARG A 59 -8.49 -8.77 -8.35
N LYS A 60 -9.40 -7.81 -8.15
CA LYS A 60 -9.15 -6.35 -8.24
C LYS A 60 -9.28 -5.54 -6.93
N THR A 61 -9.59 -6.15 -5.78
CA THR A 61 -9.78 -5.40 -4.51
C THR A 61 -8.46 -5.17 -3.75
N GLN A 62 -8.17 -3.92 -3.34
CA GLN A 62 -7.02 -3.56 -2.50
C GLN A 62 -7.28 -2.33 -1.61
N PRO A 63 -6.52 -2.18 -0.50
CA PRO A 63 -5.55 -3.15 0.04
C PRO A 63 -6.19 -4.05 1.09
N LEU A 64 -5.47 -5.10 1.44
CA LEU A 64 -5.91 -6.15 2.35
C LEU A 64 -4.92 -6.21 3.51
N LEU A 65 -5.36 -5.82 4.71
CA LEU A 65 -4.53 -5.94 5.91
C LEU A 65 -4.33 -7.42 6.26
N ARG A 66 -3.07 -7.78 6.48
CA ARG A 66 -2.65 -9.12 6.82
C ARG A 66 -2.37 -9.18 8.31
N TRP A 67 -3.15 -9.99 8.99
CA TRP A 67 -2.91 -10.37 10.37
C TRP A 67 -1.88 -11.49 10.39
N ARG A 68 -0.80 -11.34 11.17
CA ARG A 68 0.15 -12.45 11.36
C ARG A 68 -0.54 -13.61 12.07
N THR A 69 -0.15 -14.82 11.70
CA THR A 69 -0.59 -16.08 12.32
C THR A 69 0.50 -16.73 13.17
N ASP A 70 1.70 -16.15 13.19
CA ASP A 70 2.84 -16.64 13.96
C ASP A 70 2.88 -16.08 15.40
N LEU A 71 3.63 -16.77 16.26
CA LEU A 71 3.91 -16.40 17.66
C LEU A 71 5.41 -16.08 17.87
N ASP A 72 6.06 -15.49 16.87
CA ASP A 72 7.43 -14.96 17.02
C ASP A 72 7.52 -14.03 18.23
N THR A 73 8.66 -14.06 18.92
CA THR A 73 8.99 -13.07 19.94
C THR A 73 9.02 -11.68 19.32
N LEU A 74 8.33 -10.74 19.96
CA LEU A 74 8.27 -9.34 19.55
C LEU A 74 8.88 -8.43 20.60
N TYR A 75 9.33 -7.27 20.13
CA TYR A 75 9.96 -6.25 20.94
C TYR A 75 9.28 -4.90 20.76
N ARG A 76 9.22 -4.11 21.84
CA ARG A 76 8.73 -2.73 21.79
C ARG A 76 9.61 -1.81 22.61
N GLY A 77 10.11 -0.74 21.99
CA GLY A 77 10.69 0.37 22.72
C GLY A 77 9.61 1.25 23.34
N ASP A 78 9.71 1.54 24.63
CA ASP A 78 8.79 2.45 25.29
C ASP A 78 8.96 3.88 24.74
N THR A 79 7.90 4.41 24.12
CA THR A 79 7.80 5.83 23.70
C THR A 79 6.61 6.55 24.34
N THR A 80 5.97 5.91 25.32
CA THR A 80 4.83 6.42 26.12
C THR A 80 5.24 6.76 27.55
N ASN A 81 6.43 6.36 27.99
CA ASN A 81 6.96 6.50 29.36
C ASN A 81 6.11 5.76 30.41
N GLN A 82 5.56 4.59 30.03
CA GLN A 82 4.83 3.73 30.97
C GLN A 82 5.76 2.94 31.90
N GLY A 83 6.98 2.63 31.44
CA GLY A 83 7.92 1.79 32.17
C GLY A 83 7.29 0.48 32.64
N LEU A 84 7.65 0.04 33.85
CA LEU A 84 7.21 -1.26 34.39
C LEU A 84 5.70 -1.33 34.69
N GLU A 85 4.98 -0.21 34.68
CA GLU A 85 3.52 -0.17 34.86
C GLU A 85 2.80 -0.88 33.69
N ALA A 86 3.45 -0.99 32.53
CA ALA A 86 2.99 -1.78 31.39
C ALA A 86 2.79 -3.28 31.71
N PHE A 87 3.43 -3.84 32.74
CA PHE A 87 3.15 -5.22 33.18
C PHE A 87 1.73 -5.39 33.75
N ARG A 88 1.15 -4.31 34.30
CA ARG A 88 -0.24 -4.26 34.76
C ARG A 88 -1.17 -3.77 33.65
N ASP A 89 -0.82 -2.64 33.02
CA ASP A 89 -1.72 -1.89 32.14
C ASP A 89 -1.61 -2.30 30.65
N GLY A 90 -0.56 -3.03 30.29
CA GLY A 90 -0.23 -3.38 28.90
C GLY A 90 0.55 -2.30 28.14
N LEU A 91 0.98 -2.67 26.93
CA LEU A 91 1.67 -1.83 25.97
C LEU A 91 0.68 -0.88 25.27
N LEU A 92 0.20 0.12 26.01
CA LEU A 92 -0.88 1.01 25.56
C LEU A 92 -0.48 1.84 24.31
N PRO A 93 -1.45 2.11 23.42
CA PRO A 93 -1.25 3.01 22.29
C PRO A 93 -1.24 4.48 22.73
N LYS A 94 -0.66 5.38 21.93
CA LYS A 94 -0.52 6.81 22.28
C LYS A 94 -1.86 7.56 22.39
N SER A 95 -2.91 7.05 21.75
CA SER A 95 -4.30 7.56 21.84
C SER A 95 -4.83 7.73 23.26
N VAL A 96 -4.43 6.87 24.22
CA VAL A 96 -4.99 6.92 25.59
C VAL A 96 -4.73 8.23 26.33
N ALA A 97 -3.74 9.02 25.89
CA ALA A 97 -3.45 10.35 26.41
C ALA A 97 -4.32 11.48 25.80
N PHE A 98 -5.29 11.14 24.93
CA PHE A 98 -6.10 12.09 24.18
C PHE A 98 -7.60 11.70 24.22
N PRO A 99 -8.54 12.66 24.06
CA PRO A 99 -9.97 12.36 23.98
C PRO A 99 -10.32 11.42 22.81
N GLU A 100 -11.24 10.48 23.02
CA GLU A 100 -11.62 9.45 22.02
C GLU A 100 -12.01 10.03 20.66
N ALA A 101 -12.74 11.15 20.64
CA ALA A 101 -13.12 11.86 19.42
C ALA A 101 -11.93 12.40 18.58
N THR A 102 -10.70 12.28 19.08
CA THR A 102 -9.46 12.68 18.38
C THR A 102 -8.54 11.50 18.06
N TRP A 103 -8.95 10.26 18.36
CA TRP A 103 -8.16 9.06 18.11
C TRP A 103 -8.00 8.79 16.61
N MET A 104 -6.80 8.37 16.22
CA MET A 104 -6.42 8.09 14.84
C MET A 104 -6.49 6.57 14.59
N TYR A 105 -7.53 6.16 13.88
CA TYR A 105 -7.82 4.75 13.58
C TYR A 105 -7.38 4.29 12.18
N ASP A 106 -6.97 5.19 11.29
CA ASP A 106 -6.39 4.82 10.00
C ASP A 106 -4.97 4.26 10.19
N TRP A 107 -4.75 3.02 9.71
CA TRP A 107 -3.46 2.36 9.81
C TRP A 107 -2.39 2.98 8.88
N PHE A 108 -2.73 3.63 7.76
CA PHE A 108 -1.69 4.22 6.87
C PHE A 108 -1.10 5.53 7.40
N LYS A 109 -1.85 6.26 8.24
CA LYS A 109 -1.33 7.36 9.06
C LYS A 109 -0.53 6.87 10.27
N HIS A 110 -0.53 5.57 10.57
CA HIS A 110 0.37 5.00 11.57
C HIS A 110 1.83 5.03 11.08
N GLY A 111 2.75 5.15 12.04
CA GLY A 111 4.18 5.25 11.78
C GLY A 111 4.93 5.98 12.90
N ALA A 112 6.25 6.06 12.74
CA ALA A 112 7.15 6.65 13.73
C ALA A 112 6.71 8.06 14.16
N GLY A 113 6.42 8.21 15.46
CA GLY A 113 6.02 9.50 16.06
C GLY A 113 4.54 9.85 15.94
N ALA A 114 3.69 9.05 15.28
CA ALA A 114 2.25 9.31 15.14
C ALA A 114 1.56 9.47 16.51
N GLN A 115 1.17 10.72 16.82
CA GLN A 115 0.38 11.06 17.99
C GLN A 115 -1.07 10.59 17.79
N ARG A 116 -1.81 10.37 18.88
CA ARG A 116 -3.23 9.94 18.86
C ARG A 116 -3.54 8.60 18.19
N SER A 117 -2.53 7.86 17.72
CA SER A 117 -2.66 6.52 17.15
C SER A 117 -3.34 5.54 18.10
N VAL A 118 -4.32 4.76 17.60
CA VAL A 118 -4.89 3.60 18.33
C VAL A 118 -3.99 2.37 18.30
N TYR A 119 -2.98 2.36 17.45
CA TYR A 119 -2.03 1.25 17.32
C TYR A 119 -0.80 1.44 18.22
N SER A 120 -0.32 0.33 18.75
CA SER A 120 0.94 0.18 19.48
C SER A 120 1.93 -0.56 18.57
N SER A 121 2.89 0.17 17.99
CA SER A 121 3.96 -0.40 17.14
C SER A 121 4.87 -1.33 17.94
N THR A 122 5.22 -2.46 17.33
CA THR A 122 6.14 -3.48 17.86
C THR A 122 6.94 -4.06 16.70
N THR A 123 8.04 -4.77 16.92
CA THR A 123 8.92 -5.27 15.85
C THR A 123 9.51 -6.63 16.21
N ARG A 124 9.76 -7.47 15.20
CA ARG A 124 10.55 -8.72 15.38
C ARG A 124 12.02 -8.44 15.74
N SER A 125 12.52 -7.20 15.55
CA SER A 125 13.92 -6.82 15.76
C SER A 125 14.16 -6.07 17.08
N GLN A 126 14.78 -6.73 18.06
CA GLN A 126 15.16 -6.12 19.35
C GLN A 126 15.98 -4.84 19.19
N ARG A 127 16.90 -4.79 18.20
CA ARG A 127 17.72 -3.61 17.88
C ARG A 127 16.88 -2.42 17.43
N ILE A 128 15.80 -2.65 16.68
CA ILE A 128 14.90 -1.59 16.21
C ILE A 128 14.04 -1.10 17.38
N ALA A 129 13.53 -1.99 18.22
CA ALA A 129 12.85 -1.59 19.46
C ALA A 129 13.76 -0.76 20.37
N GLN A 130 15.04 -1.12 20.51
CA GLN A 130 16.02 -0.40 21.31
C GLN A 130 16.31 1.02 20.77
N SER A 131 16.33 1.24 19.45
CA SER A 131 16.61 2.58 18.91
C SER A 131 15.52 3.58 19.31
N PHE A 132 14.24 3.16 19.24
CA PHE A 132 13.07 3.98 19.57
C PHE A 132 12.79 4.14 21.06
N ALA A 133 13.21 3.22 21.92
CA ALA A 133 12.93 3.29 23.36
C ALA A 133 13.42 4.61 24.00
N ASN A 134 12.71 5.11 25.01
CA ASN A 134 13.21 6.16 25.90
C ASN A 134 14.07 5.53 27.00
N GLU A 135 13.52 4.56 27.73
CA GLU A 135 14.18 3.87 28.84
C GLU A 135 14.10 2.35 28.75
N TRP A 136 12.94 1.79 28.38
CA TRP A 136 12.68 0.34 28.43
C TRP A 136 12.46 -0.27 27.05
N VAL A 137 12.96 -1.49 26.86
CA VAL A 137 12.66 -2.38 25.74
C VAL A 137 11.91 -3.59 26.29
N PHE A 138 10.65 -3.72 25.93
CA PHE A 138 9.83 -4.87 26.29
C PHE A 138 10.08 -6.03 25.33
N GLU A 139 10.16 -7.24 25.88
CA GLU A 139 10.08 -8.51 25.15
C GLU A 139 8.76 -9.18 25.49
N PHE A 140 8.01 -9.58 24.47
CA PHE A 140 6.66 -10.12 24.64
C PHE A 140 6.30 -11.10 23.51
N LYS A 141 5.24 -11.87 23.73
CA LYS A 141 4.60 -12.69 22.69
C LYS A 141 3.10 -12.52 22.81
N ALA A 142 2.45 -12.17 21.71
CA ALA A 142 1.00 -12.06 21.63
C ALA A 142 0.52 -12.65 20.30
N PRO A 143 -0.69 -13.24 20.24
CA PRO A 143 -1.29 -13.65 18.99
C PRO A 143 -1.83 -12.44 18.22
N HIS A 144 -2.03 -12.61 16.92
CA HIS A 144 -2.48 -11.56 16.00
C HIS A 144 -1.50 -10.38 15.93
N GLY A 145 -2.01 -9.18 15.64
CA GLY A 145 -1.24 -8.03 15.19
C GLY A 145 -1.24 -7.90 13.67
N ILE A 146 -1.27 -6.67 13.17
CA ILE A 146 -1.22 -6.38 11.73
C ILE A 146 0.25 -6.46 11.30
N ASP A 147 0.59 -7.37 10.40
CA ASP A 147 1.92 -7.46 9.83
C ASP A 147 2.12 -6.37 8.78
N GLN A 148 3.03 -5.44 9.06
CA GLN A 148 3.25 -4.30 8.20
C GLN A 148 3.82 -4.69 6.83
N GLN A 149 4.66 -5.71 6.77
CA GLN A 149 5.29 -6.14 5.53
C GLN A 149 4.28 -6.86 4.62
N GLU A 150 3.50 -7.79 5.17
CA GLU A 150 2.47 -8.49 4.39
C GLU A 150 1.30 -7.58 3.99
N SER A 151 0.98 -6.57 4.82
CA SER A 151 -0.06 -5.57 4.52
C SER A 151 0.37 -4.50 3.50
N GLY A 152 1.61 -4.55 2.98
CA GLY A 152 2.14 -3.57 2.03
C GLY A 152 2.41 -2.19 2.66
N GLY A 153 2.65 -2.15 3.97
CA GLY A 153 2.91 -0.93 4.70
C GLY A 153 4.29 -0.32 4.45
N PRO A 154 4.51 0.89 4.96
CA PRO A 154 5.49 1.80 4.39
C PRO A 154 6.94 1.48 4.75
N ILE A 155 7.21 0.91 5.93
CA ILE A 155 8.57 0.66 6.40
C ILE A 155 8.79 -0.85 6.57
N ILE A 156 9.07 -1.51 5.45
CA ILE A 156 9.31 -2.96 5.39
C ILE A 156 10.51 -3.36 6.28
N GLY A 157 11.55 -2.53 6.33
CA GLY A 157 12.77 -2.80 7.12
C GLY A 157 12.63 -2.61 8.63
N GLU A 158 11.45 -2.22 9.14
CA GLU A 158 11.18 -2.18 10.59
C GLU A 158 10.58 -3.47 11.13
N GLU A 159 10.20 -4.42 10.25
CA GLU A 159 9.56 -5.69 10.63
C GLU A 159 8.38 -5.47 11.60
N GLU A 160 7.62 -4.40 11.36
CA GLU A 160 6.62 -3.90 12.30
C GLU A 160 5.40 -4.81 12.37
N ILE A 161 4.99 -5.13 13.61
CA ILE A 161 3.66 -5.63 13.93
C ILE A 161 2.93 -4.53 14.70
N SER A 162 1.86 -3.99 14.12
CA SER A 162 1.03 -2.97 14.79
C SER A 162 -0.11 -3.66 15.55
N TYR A 163 -0.19 -3.47 16.86
CA TYR A 163 -1.31 -3.95 17.68
C TYR A 163 -2.34 -2.83 17.89
N PRO A 164 -3.52 -2.91 17.28
CA PRO A 164 -4.60 -1.98 17.59
C PRO A 164 -4.99 -2.17 19.06
N GLY A 165 -5.19 -1.07 19.80
CA GLY A 165 -5.44 -1.08 21.23
C GLY A 165 -4.29 -1.59 22.11
N GLY A 166 -3.11 -1.88 21.56
CA GLY A 166 -1.96 -2.38 22.31
C GLY A 166 -2.08 -3.85 22.74
N VAL A 167 -1.21 -4.26 23.66
CA VAL A 167 -1.04 -5.66 24.09
C VAL A 167 -1.11 -5.73 25.62
N LYS A 168 -2.00 -6.56 26.19
CA LYS A 168 -2.14 -6.67 27.65
C LYS A 168 -0.85 -7.09 28.34
N GLY A 169 -0.67 -6.59 29.57
CA GLY A 169 0.53 -6.83 30.39
C GLY A 169 0.87 -8.31 30.56
N GLN A 170 -0.13 -9.18 30.66
CA GLN A 170 0.04 -10.64 30.77
C GLN A 170 0.79 -11.29 29.58
N PHE A 171 0.84 -10.68 28.40
CA PHE A 171 1.63 -11.16 27.25
C PHE A 171 3.07 -10.64 27.24
N ILE A 172 3.40 -9.67 28.11
CA ILE A 172 4.75 -9.13 28.26
C ILE A 172 5.54 -10.06 29.17
N LYS A 173 6.67 -10.57 28.66
CA LYS A 173 7.55 -11.47 29.40
C LYS A 173 8.50 -10.72 30.32
N GLN A 174 9.12 -9.66 29.81
CA GLN A 174 10.11 -8.86 30.53
C GLN A 174 10.30 -7.46 29.93
N ALA A 175 10.92 -6.57 30.69
CA ALA A 175 11.37 -5.25 30.25
C ALA A 175 12.86 -5.09 30.58
N CYS A 176 13.69 -4.74 29.61
CA CYS A 176 15.12 -4.52 29.78
C CYS A 176 15.50 -3.05 29.57
N LYS A 177 16.54 -2.55 30.23
CA LYS A 177 17.02 -1.18 30.02
C LYS A 177 17.53 -0.99 28.59
N LYS A 178 17.20 0.14 27.97
CA LYS A 178 17.72 0.54 26.65
C LYS A 178 19.24 0.53 26.60
N THR A 179 19.90 0.99 27.67
CA THR A 179 21.36 1.11 27.77
C THR A 179 22.06 -0.22 28.03
N ASP A 180 21.36 -1.20 28.60
CA ASP A 180 21.88 -2.54 28.88
C ASP A 180 20.74 -3.55 28.78
N LEU A 181 20.70 -4.29 27.66
CA LEU A 181 19.67 -5.30 27.40
C LEU A 181 19.84 -6.58 28.24
N THR A 182 20.79 -6.61 29.18
CA THR A 182 20.92 -7.67 30.20
C THR A 182 20.34 -7.27 31.56
N ASP A 183 20.14 -5.96 31.81
CA ASP A 183 19.42 -5.44 32.98
C ASP A 183 17.90 -5.49 32.73
N CYS A 184 17.30 -6.64 33.06
CA CYS A 184 15.91 -6.97 32.79
C CYS A 184 15.09 -7.21 34.06
N VAL A 185 13.86 -6.68 34.09
CA VAL A 185 12.83 -7.02 35.07
C VAL A 185 11.84 -8.00 34.43
N ALA A 186 11.69 -9.17 35.03
CA ALA A 186 10.71 -10.17 34.59
C ALA A 186 9.29 -9.81 35.04
N ASN A 187 8.30 -10.08 34.19
CA ASN A 187 6.90 -9.94 34.55
C ASN A 187 6.39 -11.23 35.21
N LEU A 188 6.06 -11.17 36.50
CA LEU A 188 5.50 -12.31 37.24
C LEU A 188 4.07 -12.71 36.78
N GLY A 189 3.37 -11.80 36.07
CA GLY A 189 2.08 -12.06 35.46
C GLY A 189 2.14 -12.58 34.02
N TYR A 190 3.33 -12.94 33.51
CA TYR A 190 3.47 -13.46 32.15
C TYR A 190 2.78 -14.82 31.97
N HIS A 191 2.04 -14.95 30.88
CA HIS A 191 1.60 -16.23 30.33
C HIS A 191 2.05 -16.31 28.86
N GLU A 192 2.57 -17.46 28.45
CA GLU A 192 2.87 -17.74 27.04
C GLU A 192 1.51 -17.87 26.29
N PRO A 193 1.30 -17.15 25.17
CA PRO A 193 0.05 -17.24 24.43
C PRO A 193 -0.15 -18.62 23.81
N SER A 194 -1.40 -19.10 23.79
CA SER A 194 -1.78 -20.34 23.12
C SER A 194 -1.97 -20.18 21.61
N GLY A 195 -2.21 -18.96 21.12
CA GLY A 195 -2.58 -18.68 19.74
C GLY A 195 -4.10 -18.70 19.49
N HIS A 196 -4.90 -19.00 20.52
CA HIS A 196 -6.36 -19.09 20.44
C HIS A 196 -7.10 -17.91 21.07
N GLU A 197 -6.38 -17.00 21.72
CA GLU A 197 -6.93 -15.78 22.33
C GLU A 197 -7.54 -14.88 21.24
N THR A 198 -8.70 -14.28 21.49
CA THR A 198 -9.34 -13.34 20.55
C THR A 198 -8.63 -11.97 20.53
N MET A 199 -8.87 -11.16 19.50
CA MET A 199 -8.28 -9.80 19.43
C MET A 199 -8.66 -8.91 20.63
N LEU A 200 -9.87 -9.09 21.20
CA LEU A 200 -10.32 -8.40 22.43
C LEU A 200 -9.63 -8.94 23.70
N GLU A 201 -9.19 -10.20 23.68
CA GLU A 201 -8.38 -10.78 24.75
C GLU A 201 -6.92 -10.30 24.70
N VAL A 202 -6.40 -9.91 23.53
CA VAL A 202 -5.06 -9.32 23.36
C VAL A 202 -5.00 -7.82 23.65
N ALA A 203 -6.02 -7.06 23.23
CA ALA A 203 -6.03 -5.60 23.30
C ALA A 203 -5.90 -5.04 24.74
N ALA A 204 -4.99 -4.08 24.96
CA ALA A 204 -4.78 -3.45 26.27
C ALA A 204 -5.83 -2.37 26.60
N THR A 205 -6.30 -1.61 25.60
CA THR A 205 -7.48 -0.73 25.70
C THR A 205 -8.64 -1.32 24.90
N PRO A 206 -9.92 -1.11 25.30
CA PRO A 206 -11.07 -1.43 24.44
C PRO A 206 -10.97 -0.74 23.08
N ILE A 207 -11.43 -1.44 22.04
CA ILE A 207 -11.39 -0.97 20.66
C ILE A 207 -12.72 -1.24 19.99
N ASP A 208 -13.28 -0.21 19.37
CA ASP A 208 -14.30 -0.39 18.35
C ASP A 208 -13.63 -0.79 17.03
N TRP A 209 -13.66 -2.09 16.74
CA TRP A 209 -13.09 -2.66 15.51
C TRP A 209 -13.71 -2.10 14.22
N SER A 210 -14.92 -1.52 14.28
CA SER A 210 -15.54 -0.87 13.12
C SER A 210 -14.94 0.50 12.80
N LYS A 211 -14.28 1.15 13.76
CA LYS A 211 -13.56 2.42 13.56
C LYS A 211 -12.17 2.22 12.95
N ILE A 212 -11.57 1.03 13.08
CA ILE A 212 -10.30 0.69 12.45
C ILE A 212 -10.47 0.67 10.94
N THR A 213 -9.95 1.71 10.29
CA THR A 213 -9.96 1.85 8.84
C THR A 213 -8.68 1.18 8.29
N PRO A 214 -8.75 -0.04 7.69
CA PRO A 214 -7.84 -0.35 6.59
C PRO A 214 -8.00 0.77 5.56
N PRO A 215 -6.94 1.27 4.93
CA PRO A 215 -7.03 2.50 4.15
C PRO A 215 -8.08 2.33 3.05
N GLU A 216 -9.05 3.23 3.04
CA GLU A 216 -9.95 3.33 1.90
C GLU A 216 -9.18 3.91 0.70
N GLY A 217 -9.53 3.41 -0.49
CA GLY A 217 -9.39 4.16 -1.73
C GLY A 217 -8.08 4.91 -1.95
N LEU A 218 -7.07 4.20 -2.44
CA LEU A 218 -6.26 4.79 -3.51
C LEU A 218 -7.22 5.06 -4.67
N ALA A 219 -7.74 6.28 -4.74
CA ALA A 219 -8.73 6.66 -5.71
C ALA A 219 -8.11 6.56 -7.11
N TRP A 220 -8.46 5.49 -7.83
CA TRP A 220 -8.23 5.39 -9.26
C TRP A 220 -9.06 6.46 -9.95
N VAL A 221 -8.40 7.58 -10.24
CA VAL A 221 -8.99 8.73 -10.91
C VAL A 221 -8.73 8.64 -12.41
N THR A 222 -9.74 9.02 -13.18
CA THR A 222 -9.57 9.34 -14.59
C THR A 222 -9.40 10.85 -14.69
N ASN A 223 -8.21 11.33 -15.07
CA ASN A 223 -7.93 12.77 -15.12
C ASN A 223 -8.79 13.45 -16.21
N LYS A 224 -9.42 14.59 -15.90
CA LYS A 224 -10.16 15.36 -16.91
C LYS A 224 -9.27 16.29 -17.74
N GLU A 225 -8.10 16.61 -17.21
CA GLU A 225 -7.11 17.56 -17.74
C GLU A 225 -5.73 16.87 -17.82
N SER A 226 -4.78 17.43 -18.59
CA SER A 226 -3.44 16.87 -18.70
C SER A 226 -2.76 16.77 -17.33
N LEU A 227 -1.97 15.72 -17.10
CA LEU A 227 -1.08 15.61 -15.94
C LEU A 227 0.38 15.71 -16.37
N TRP A 228 1.25 16.19 -15.49
CA TRP A 228 2.65 16.48 -15.79
C TRP A 228 3.55 15.46 -15.11
N ALA A 229 3.79 14.33 -15.80
CA ALA A 229 4.64 13.25 -15.32
C ALA A 229 6.11 13.68 -15.29
N VAL A 230 6.83 13.29 -14.24
CA VAL A 230 8.23 13.64 -14.06
C VAL A 230 9.16 12.44 -14.25
N GLY A 231 10.35 12.70 -14.78
CA GLY A 231 11.36 11.67 -15.02
C GLY A 231 12.80 12.13 -14.79
N SER A 232 13.67 11.21 -14.41
CA SER A 232 15.12 11.41 -14.35
C SER A 232 15.87 10.08 -14.53
N LEU A 233 17.17 10.15 -14.80
CA LEU A 233 18.05 8.98 -14.90
C LEU A 233 18.12 8.14 -13.61
N ARG A 234 17.66 8.67 -12.47
CA ARG A 234 17.57 7.91 -11.21
C ARG A 234 16.30 7.07 -11.13
N ILE A 235 15.22 7.45 -11.82
CA ILE A 235 13.87 6.90 -11.61
C ILE A 235 13.26 6.23 -12.84
N ASN A 236 13.72 6.54 -14.05
CA ASN A 236 13.31 5.81 -15.27
C ASN A 236 14.51 5.49 -16.16
N PRO A 237 14.60 4.25 -16.68
CA PRO A 237 15.66 3.84 -17.60
C PRO A 237 15.48 4.35 -19.03
N VAL A 238 14.31 4.91 -19.37
CA VAL A 238 13.95 5.46 -20.68
C VAL A 238 13.53 6.92 -20.49
N GLN A 239 14.01 7.83 -21.34
CA GLN A 239 13.77 9.27 -21.25
C GLN A 239 13.56 9.89 -22.65
N GLY A 240 13.14 11.16 -22.72
CA GLY A 240 13.06 11.95 -23.95
C GLY A 240 12.15 11.33 -25.02
N ALA A 241 12.58 11.37 -26.28
CA ALA A 241 11.81 10.85 -27.42
C ALA A 241 11.50 9.35 -27.30
N ASP A 242 12.41 8.58 -26.70
CA ASP A 242 12.23 7.15 -26.49
C ASP A 242 11.12 6.86 -25.48
N ALA A 243 10.91 7.74 -24.49
CA ALA A 243 9.80 7.62 -23.54
C ALA A 243 8.45 7.90 -24.21
N LEU A 244 8.36 8.89 -25.10
CA LEU A 244 7.15 9.16 -25.89
C LEU A 244 6.77 7.96 -26.77
N THR A 245 7.77 7.27 -27.35
CA THR A 245 7.52 6.12 -28.23
C THR A 245 7.27 4.82 -27.46
N SER A 246 8.13 4.52 -26.48
CA SER A 246 8.21 3.20 -25.79
C SER A 246 7.55 3.15 -24.42
N GLY A 247 7.05 4.30 -23.93
CA GLY A 247 6.51 4.49 -22.59
C GLY A 247 7.55 4.86 -21.54
N LEU A 248 7.14 5.69 -20.59
CA LEU A 248 7.93 6.05 -19.42
C LEU A 248 7.76 4.95 -18.36
N ARG A 249 8.81 4.15 -18.17
CA ARG A 249 8.77 2.97 -17.30
C ARG A 249 9.26 3.29 -15.90
N ALA A 250 8.60 2.71 -14.89
CA ALA A 250 9.19 2.64 -13.56
C ALA A 250 10.47 1.79 -13.59
N ARG A 251 11.35 1.99 -12.61
CA ARG A 251 12.67 1.33 -12.53
C ARG A 251 12.58 -0.13 -12.06
N ASN A 252 11.56 -0.48 -11.29
CA ASN A 252 11.26 -1.84 -10.87
C ASN A 252 9.74 -2.09 -10.83
N SER A 253 9.34 -3.32 -10.51
CA SER A 253 7.94 -3.76 -10.42
C SER A 253 7.51 -4.17 -9.01
N GLN A 254 8.16 -3.65 -7.97
CA GLN A 254 7.80 -3.94 -6.57
C GLN A 254 6.54 -3.15 -6.15
N PRO A 255 5.77 -3.61 -5.15
CA PRO A 255 4.66 -2.85 -4.59
C PRO A 255 5.12 -1.43 -4.16
N PRO A 256 4.45 -0.36 -4.61
CA PRO A 256 4.92 1.01 -4.37
C PRO A 256 4.46 1.56 -3.02
N VAL A 257 5.37 2.19 -2.28
CA VAL A 257 5.02 2.94 -1.06
C VAL A 257 4.58 4.36 -1.43
N LEU A 258 3.31 4.51 -1.81
CA LEU A 258 2.78 5.75 -2.36
C LEU A 258 2.89 6.96 -1.43
N ARG A 259 2.86 6.76 -0.10
CA ARG A 259 3.09 7.80 0.92
C ARG A 259 4.43 8.56 0.74
N TRP A 260 5.39 7.96 0.05
CA TRP A 260 6.70 8.54 -0.21
C TRP A 260 6.86 9.15 -1.61
N ALA A 261 5.81 9.16 -2.43
CA ALA A 261 5.79 9.79 -3.75
C ALA A 261 5.95 11.32 -3.70
N SER A 262 5.88 11.92 -2.51
CA SER A 262 6.31 13.30 -2.24
C SER A 262 7.77 13.57 -2.62
N SER A 263 8.64 12.55 -2.64
CA SER A 263 10.02 12.59 -3.14
C SER A 263 10.22 11.57 -4.27
N PRO A 264 9.98 11.96 -5.54
CA PRO A 264 10.03 11.05 -6.69
C PRO A 264 11.35 10.29 -6.88
N GLU A 265 12.50 10.84 -6.45
CA GLU A 265 13.81 10.14 -6.53
C GLU A 265 14.11 9.20 -5.35
N SER A 266 13.17 9.03 -4.41
CA SER A 266 13.31 8.09 -3.31
C SER A 266 13.48 6.65 -3.83
N PRO A 267 14.43 5.85 -3.29
CA PRO A 267 14.58 4.44 -3.66
C PRO A 267 13.30 3.63 -3.54
N SER A 268 12.43 4.02 -2.61
CA SER A 268 11.19 3.32 -2.25
C SER A 268 9.98 3.64 -3.13
N VAL A 269 10.10 4.54 -4.12
CA VAL A 269 9.04 4.86 -5.09
C VAL A 269 9.42 4.47 -6.53
N GLN A 270 10.48 3.69 -6.68
CA GLN A 270 11.04 3.23 -7.97
C GLN A 270 10.09 2.37 -8.83
N SER A 271 8.88 2.06 -8.36
CA SER A 271 7.83 1.31 -9.07
C SER A 271 6.66 2.16 -9.61
N VAL A 272 6.71 3.48 -9.47
CA VAL A 272 5.71 4.40 -10.07
C VAL A 272 6.35 5.50 -10.90
N ILE A 273 5.51 6.14 -11.74
CA ILE A 273 5.78 7.47 -12.27
C ILE A 273 4.96 8.46 -11.47
N VAL A 274 5.61 9.45 -10.86
CA VAL A 274 4.91 10.58 -10.23
C VAL A 274 4.55 11.60 -11.29
N ALA A 275 3.37 12.20 -11.17
CA ALA A 275 2.91 13.31 -11.98
C ALA A 275 2.27 14.41 -11.13
N PHE A 276 2.14 15.61 -11.67
CA PHE A 276 1.53 16.75 -11.01
C PHE A 276 0.33 17.27 -11.80
N ARG A 277 -0.65 17.83 -11.11
CA ARG A 277 -1.77 18.58 -11.69
C ARG A 277 -1.25 19.79 -12.46
N ASP A 278 -0.40 20.55 -11.79
CA ASP A 278 0.12 21.81 -12.27
C ASP A 278 1.52 21.64 -12.87
N TYR A 279 1.70 22.15 -14.08
CA TYR A 279 2.98 22.14 -14.78
C TYR A 279 4.10 22.81 -13.96
N SER A 280 3.75 23.88 -13.25
CA SER A 280 4.65 24.63 -12.37
C SER A 280 5.29 23.73 -11.30
N ASP A 281 4.55 22.80 -10.71
CA ASP A 281 5.08 21.90 -9.68
C ASP A 281 6.02 20.85 -10.26
N ALA A 282 5.66 20.28 -11.43
CA ALA A 282 6.54 19.37 -12.16
C ALA A 282 7.86 20.04 -12.58
N LYS A 283 7.79 21.31 -12.99
CA LYS A 283 8.94 22.15 -13.32
C LYS A 283 9.78 22.48 -12.09
N ILE A 284 9.17 22.89 -10.97
CA ILE A 284 9.87 23.14 -9.70
C ILE A 284 10.63 21.88 -9.27
N TRP A 285 9.97 20.71 -9.30
CA TRP A 285 10.63 19.44 -9.02
C TRP A 285 11.84 19.18 -9.93
N ALA A 286 11.68 19.35 -11.26
CA ALA A 286 12.71 19.04 -12.23
C ALA A 286 13.94 19.97 -12.11
N VAL A 287 13.74 21.23 -11.74
CA VAL A 287 14.79 22.24 -11.63
C VAL A 287 15.47 22.22 -10.26
N THR A 288 14.75 21.91 -9.18
CA THR A 288 15.25 22.07 -7.79
C THR A 288 15.54 20.75 -7.09
N GLU A 289 14.63 19.78 -7.17
CA GLU A 289 14.67 18.54 -6.39
C GLU A 289 15.47 17.45 -7.11
N ALA A 290 15.20 17.23 -8.40
CA ALA A 290 15.87 16.20 -9.20
C ALA A 290 17.40 16.35 -9.14
N ALA A 291 18.13 15.26 -8.91
CA ALA A 291 19.56 15.32 -8.60
C ALA A 291 20.41 15.99 -9.70
N ASN A 292 20.07 15.76 -10.97
CA ASN A 292 20.82 16.20 -12.14
C ASN A 292 19.95 16.99 -13.14
N GLY A 293 18.85 17.57 -12.68
CA GLY A 293 17.77 18.01 -13.56
C GLY A 293 16.83 16.86 -13.92
N GLY A 294 15.75 17.16 -14.66
CA GLY A 294 14.69 16.21 -14.95
C GLY A 294 13.92 16.51 -16.23
N TRP A 295 13.12 15.54 -16.65
CA TRP A 295 12.15 15.65 -17.72
C TRP A 295 10.75 15.89 -17.15
N VAL A 296 9.97 16.73 -17.82
CA VAL A 296 8.54 16.91 -17.58
C VAL A 296 7.80 16.49 -18.85
N TYR A 297 6.92 15.50 -18.72
CA TYR A 297 6.12 14.93 -19.80
C TYR A 297 4.65 15.28 -19.62
N GLU A 298 4.00 15.71 -20.69
CA GLU A 298 2.55 15.90 -20.69
C GLU A 298 1.84 14.57 -20.93
N VAL A 299 1.00 14.17 -19.98
CA VAL A 299 0.16 12.96 -20.03
C VAL A 299 -1.25 13.36 -20.45
N ARG A 300 -1.80 12.67 -21.44
CA ARG A 300 -3.12 12.93 -22.01
C ARG A 300 -4.24 12.87 -20.94
N PRO A 301 -5.29 13.72 -21.05
CA PRO A 301 -6.55 13.53 -20.35
C PRO A 301 -7.16 12.14 -20.56
N ASN A 302 -8.00 11.72 -19.63
CA ASN A 302 -8.65 10.41 -19.53
C ASN A 302 -7.68 9.22 -19.38
N SER A 303 -6.46 9.49 -18.90
CA SER A 303 -5.55 8.50 -18.36
C SER A 303 -5.95 8.13 -16.93
N VAL A 304 -5.71 6.87 -16.56
CA VAL A 304 -6.02 6.36 -15.22
C VAL A 304 -4.78 6.47 -14.35
N ALA A 305 -4.91 7.14 -13.21
CA ALA A 305 -3.86 7.36 -12.22
C ALA A 305 -4.42 7.17 -10.80
N VAL A 306 -3.52 7.11 -9.82
CA VAL A 306 -3.88 7.22 -8.40
C VAL A 306 -3.71 8.68 -7.97
N ASP A 307 -4.74 9.29 -7.40
CA ASP A 307 -4.63 10.63 -6.79
C ASP A 307 -3.82 10.55 -5.50
N LEU A 308 -2.73 11.32 -5.41
CA LEU A 308 -1.87 11.38 -4.23
C LEU A 308 -2.18 12.59 -3.33
N SER A 309 -3.13 13.44 -3.70
CA SER A 309 -3.53 14.59 -2.88
C SER A 309 -4.39 14.23 -1.66
N GLY A 310 -4.78 12.95 -1.54
CA GLY A 310 -5.43 12.41 -0.34
C GLY A 310 -4.50 12.42 0.89
N GLU A 311 -5.10 12.47 2.08
CA GLU A 311 -4.39 12.57 3.36
C GLU A 311 -3.47 11.36 3.66
N HIS A 312 -3.62 10.26 2.93
CA HIS A 312 -2.96 8.98 3.14
C HIS A 312 -1.73 8.76 2.24
N SER A 313 -1.57 9.58 1.19
CA SER A 313 -0.58 9.42 0.11
C SER A 313 0.61 10.39 0.19
N GLY A 314 0.72 11.14 1.29
CA GLY A 314 1.83 12.04 1.57
C GLY A 314 1.56 13.49 1.14
N ASN A 315 2.08 14.44 1.92
CA ASN A 315 1.74 15.87 1.85
C ASN A 315 2.26 16.59 0.58
N ARG A 316 1.73 16.24 -0.59
CA ARG A 316 1.95 16.98 -1.85
C ARG A 316 0.65 17.10 -2.63
N PRO A 317 -0.21 18.10 -2.27
CA PRO A 317 -1.43 18.40 -3.01
C PRO A 317 -1.17 18.50 -4.52
N GLY A 318 -2.10 17.99 -5.33
CA GLY A 318 -1.95 17.97 -6.78
C GLY A 318 -1.01 16.88 -7.35
N ALA A 319 -0.36 16.04 -6.54
CA ALA A 319 0.42 14.91 -7.05
C ALA A 319 -0.46 13.71 -7.44
N PHE A 320 0.02 12.87 -8.36
CA PHE A 320 -0.59 11.63 -8.85
C PHE A 320 0.49 10.55 -9.08
N ALA A 321 0.11 9.27 -9.02
CA ALA A 321 0.97 8.14 -9.36
C ALA A 321 0.40 7.28 -10.49
N PHE A 322 1.22 6.99 -11.50
CA PHE A 322 0.96 5.94 -12.49
C PHE A 322 1.72 4.68 -12.10
N ILE A 323 0.98 3.67 -11.65
CA ILE A 323 1.53 2.40 -11.15
C ILE A 323 2.07 1.58 -12.32
N GLY A 324 3.34 1.17 -12.26
CA GLY A 324 3.97 0.34 -13.30
C GLY A 324 4.41 1.07 -14.59
N GLY A 325 4.14 2.37 -14.72
CA GLY A 325 4.57 3.18 -15.88
C GLY A 325 3.45 3.89 -16.63
N ILE A 326 3.84 4.67 -17.64
CA ILE A 326 2.93 5.32 -18.60
C ILE A 326 3.23 4.78 -20.00
N LYS A 327 2.20 4.31 -20.71
CA LYS A 327 2.32 3.83 -22.10
C LYS A 327 2.63 4.99 -23.03
N GLY A 328 3.58 4.82 -23.97
CA GLY A 328 4.09 5.90 -24.83
C GLY A 328 2.99 6.74 -25.51
N GLY A 329 2.00 6.08 -26.13
CA GLY A 329 0.86 6.76 -26.77
C GLY A 329 -0.10 7.55 -25.87
N LEU A 330 0.15 7.63 -24.56
CA LEU A 330 -0.51 8.53 -23.60
C LEU A 330 0.33 9.78 -23.29
N LEU A 331 1.63 9.78 -23.62
CA LEU A 331 2.49 10.96 -23.52
C LEU A 331 2.37 11.78 -24.81
N MET A 332 2.32 13.10 -24.68
CA MET A 332 2.10 14.02 -25.81
C MET A 332 3.33 14.85 -26.10
N ASN A 333 3.87 15.51 -25.07
CA ASN A 333 4.97 16.45 -25.16
C ASN A 333 6.01 16.17 -24.07
N ALA A 334 7.27 16.56 -24.28
CA ALA A 334 8.32 16.46 -23.27
C ALA A 334 9.21 17.71 -23.25
N ARG A 335 9.67 18.10 -22.05
CA ARG A 335 10.64 19.20 -21.82
C ARG A 335 11.75 18.72 -20.88
N ARG A 336 13.03 18.97 -21.22
CA ARG A 336 14.17 18.70 -20.35
C ARG A 336 14.61 19.96 -19.62
N PHE A 337 14.88 19.84 -18.33
CA PHE A 337 15.43 20.89 -17.49
C PHE A 337 16.78 20.45 -16.91
N GLU A 338 17.69 21.41 -16.76
CA GLU A 338 18.92 21.24 -16.00
C GLU A 338 18.76 21.82 -14.59
N LYS A 339 19.52 21.28 -13.64
CA LYS A 339 19.38 21.69 -12.23
C LYS A 339 19.71 23.18 -12.07
N GLY A 340 18.80 23.93 -11.47
CA GLY A 340 18.89 25.39 -11.33
C GLY A 340 18.58 26.21 -12.60
N VAL A 341 18.30 25.59 -13.74
CA VAL A 341 17.97 26.27 -15.00
C VAL A 341 16.45 26.28 -15.21
N THR A 342 15.85 27.47 -15.21
CA THR A 342 14.38 27.65 -15.27
C THR A 342 13.78 27.59 -16.67
N GLU A 343 14.61 27.62 -17.71
CA GLU A 343 14.20 27.44 -19.11
C GLU A 343 14.44 25.99 -19.57
N PRO A 344 13.58 25.41 -20.41
CA PRO A 344 13.81 24.09 -20.95
C PRO A 344 14.99 24.11 -21.94
N VAL A 345 15.96 23.22 -21.71
CA VAL A 345 17.14 23.06 -22.58
C VAL A 345 16.84 22.20 -23.80
N GLU A 346 15.75 21.44 -23.78
CA GLU A 346 15.30 20.54 -24.84
C GLU A 346 13.77 20.40 -24.79
N CYS A 347 13.12 20.33 -25.94
CA CYS A 347 11.68 20.15 -26.08
C CYS A 347 11.37 19.17 -27.22
N ILE A 348 10.34 18.34 -27.03
CA ILE A 348 9.92 17.30 -27.97
C ILE A 348 8.38 17.34 -28.07
N GLY A 349 7.86 17.34 -29.30
CA GLY A 349 6.42 17.51 -29.59
C GLY A 349 5.95 18.98 -29.68
N ILE A 350 6.80 19.93 -29.30
CA ILE A 350 6.47 21.36 -29.20
C ILE A 350 7.38 22.17 -30.15
N GLU A 351 6.85 23.18 -30.83
CA GLU A 351 7.66 24.14 -31.58
C GLU A 351 8.66 24.89 -30.68
N LYS A 352 9.86 25.14 -31.19
CA LYS A 352 11.01 25.59 -30.40
C LYS A 352 10.82 26.98 -29.78
N GLU A 353 10.05 27.83 -30.45
CA GLU A 353 9.70 29.17 -30.01
C GLU A 353 8.63 29.10 -28.90
N ALA A 354 7.59 28.28 -29.06
CA ALA A 354 6.57 28.03 -28.03
C ALA A 354 7.17 27.39 -26.77
N CYS A 355 8.12 26.48 -26.94
CA CYS A 355 8.93 25.86 -25.88
C CYS A 355 9.67 26.88 -24.99
N ARG A 356 10.05 28.05 -25.51
CA ARG A 356 10.81 29.08 -24.77
C ARG A 356 9.98 30.25 -24.24
N LEU A 357 8.76 30.45 -24.75
CA LEU A 357 7.97 31.66 -24.50
C LEU A 357 6.97 31.56 -23.33
N GLU A 358 7.09 30.55 -22.46
CA GLU A 358 6.09 30.16 -21.43
C GLU A 358 5.82 31.17 -20.29
N ASN A 359 6.34 32.40 -20.35
CA ASN A 359 6.10 33.45 -19.36
C ASN A 359 4.97 34.44 -19.72
N ARG A 360 4.17 34.19 -20.77
CA ARG A 360 3.19 35.19 -21.28
C ARG A 360 1.70 34.86 -21.19
N HIS A 361 1.32 33.60 -21.00
CA HIS A 361 -0.09 33.20 -20.87
C HIS A 361 -0.26 32.10 -19.81
N GLN A 362 -0.28 32.52 -18.54
CA GLN A 362 -1.02 31.86 -17.47
C GLN A 362 -2.26 32.70 -17.16
#